data_AF-A0AAN0NIZ6-F1
#
_entry.id   AF-A0AAN0NIZ6-F1
#
_cell.length_a   1.000
_cell.length_b   1.000
_cell.length_c   1.000
_cell.angle_alpha   90.00
_cell.angle_beta   90.00
_cell.angle_gamma   90.00
#
_symmetry.space_group_name_H-M   'P 1'
#
loop_
_entity.id
_entity.type
_entity.pdbx_description
1 polymer ?
#
loop_
_entity_poly.entity_id
_entity_poly.type
_entity_poly.pdbx_seq_one_letter_code
_entity_poly.pdbx_strand_id
1 'polypeptide(L)'
;MKCYHGPLQASDPYPAPGTPVAAASFESSLVLFRPVEGIVACDGTTPRDGEDVYLTGAPLVCRWQDDQQNQFEVVVTPGFVTDLTSVPAPLRGLISRAGPWLEAAILHDYLYVAWQDLPGRGALPDDRRFADRVMLAAMRAAGVGVIRRFAIFAAVRIFGGPGYRTARAFRFGDATDPRLVHLAAVPDLVEDAPRIT
;
A
#
# COMPACT_ATOMS: atom_id res chain seq x y z
N MET A 1 -21.74 -0.09 7.83
CA MET A 1 -20.30 0.19 8.08
C MET A 1 -20.10 1.68 7.86
N LYS A 2 -19.60 2.42 8.87
CA LYS A 2 -19.43 3.88 8.78
C LYS A 2 -18.06 4.18 8.21
N CYS A 3 -17.94 5.26 7.47
CA CYS A 3 -16.63 5.65 6.98
C CYS A 3 -15.76 6.22 8.09
N TYR A 4 -14.47 5.98 7.96
CA TYR A 4 -13.45 6.46 8.87
C TYR A 4 -12.49 7.35 8.09
N HIS A 5 -12.19 8.52 8.66
CA HIS A 5 -10.92 9.16 8.36
C HIS A 5 -9.88 8.27 9.06
N GLY A 6 -9.14 7.48 8.29
CA GLY A 6 -8.00 6.67 8.75
C GLY A 6 -7.20 7.42 9.82
N PRO A 7 -6.46 6.74 10.72
CA PRO A 7 -5.63 7.50 11.63
C PRO A 7 -4.75 8.40 10.76
N LEU A 8 -4.81 9.71 11.03
CA LEU A 8 -3.89 10.67 10.45
C LEU A 8 -2.51 10.04 10.65
N GLN A 9 -1.82 9.72 9.57
CA GLN A 9 -0.46 9.26 9.69
C GLN A 9 0.27 10.32 10.52
N ALA A 10 0.74 9.95 11.71
CA ALA A 10 1.24 10.94 12.68
C ALA A 10 2.49 11.67 12.14
N SER A 11 3.14 11.06 11.14
CA SER A 11 4.34 11.55 10.47
C SER A 11 4.22 11.46 8.95
N ASP A 12 4.91 12.36 8.28
CA ASP A 12 5.12 12.33 6.84
C ASP A 12 5.85 11.04 6.39
N PRO A 13 5.26 10.18 5.52
CA PRO A 13 5.93 9.00 5.00
C PRO A 13 7.01 9.31 3.97
N TYR A 14 6.99 10.52 3.39
CA TYR A 14 7.84 10.85 2.26
C TYR A 14 9.17 11.41 2.77
N PRO A 15 10.30 10.92 2.25
CA PRO A 15 11.59 11.49 2.58
C PRO A 15 11.78 12.85 1.90
N ALA A 16 12.91 13.49 2.18
CA ALA A 16 13.33 14.67 1.44
C ALA A 16 13.32 14.40 -0.09
N PRO A 17 12.96 15.40 -0.92
CA PRO A 17 12.97 15.26 -2.36
C PRO A 17 14.32 14.77 -2.89
N GLY A 18 14.26 13.77 -3.78
CA GLY A 18 15.46 13.21 -4.40
C GLY A 18 16.18 12.13 -3.58
N THR A 19 15.80 11.86 -2.32
CA THR A 19 16.41 10.78 -1.53
C THR A 19 16.38 9.46 -2.30
N PRO A 20 17.54 8.79 -2.47
CA PRO A 20 17.62 7.50 -3.15
C PRO A 20 17.04 6.40 -2.26
N VAL A 21 16.56 5.33 -2.89
CA VAL A 21 16.09 4.13 -2.20
C VAL A 21 16.98 2.97 -2.65
N ALA A 22 17.83 2.48 -1.75
CA ALA A 22 18.79 1.42 -2.01
C ALA A 22 18.18 0.03 -1.80
N ALA A 23 17.39 -0.13 -0.73
CA ALA A 23 16.76 -1.38 -0.35
C ALA A 23 15.42 -1.14 0.37
N ALA A 24 14.55 -2.14 0.34
CA ALA A 24 13.32 -2.16 1.15
C ALA A 24 12.94 -3.60 1.48
N SER A 25 12.33 -3.83 2.65
CA SER A 25 11.87 -5.13 3.13
C SER A 25 10.65 -4.96 4.02
N PHE A 26 9.78 -5.96 4.03
CA PHE A 26 8.65 -6.02 4.95
C PHE A 26 9.05 -6.73 6.24
N GLU A 27 8.67 -6.15 7.37
CA GLU A 27 8.98 -6.71 8.70
C GLU A 27 7.77 -7.35 9.38
N SER A 28 6.56 -7.03 8.90
CA SER A 28 5.31 -7.58 9.40
C SER A 28 4.69 -8.55 8.40
N SER A 29 3.93 -9.52 8.90
CA SER A 29 3.08 -10.36 8.06
C SER A 29 1.94 -9.55 7.44
N LEU A 30 1.66 -9.79 6.15
CA LEU A 30 0.50 -9.21 5.49
C LEU A 30 -0.79 -9.88 5.97
N VAL A 31 -1.68 -9.10 6.58
CA VAL A 31 -3.05 -9.52 6.89
C VAL A 31 -3.99 -8.76 5.96
N LEU A 32 -4.69 -9.49 5.09
CA LEU A 32 -5.70 -8.93 4.19
C LEU A 32 -7.09 -9.45 4.54
N PHE A 33 -8.05 -8.54 4.53
CA PHE A 33 -9.44 -8.82 4.77
C PHE A 33 -10.28 -8.34 3.59
N ARG A 34 -11.13 -9.23 3.07
CA ARG A 34 -12.12 -8.91 2.03
C ARG A 34 -13.52 -8.96 2.64
N PRO A 35 -14.20 -7.82 2.84
CA PRO A 35 -15.57 -7.81 3.36
C PRO A 35 -16.56 -8.33 2.32
N VAL A 36 -17.56 -9.09 2.78
CA VAL A 36 -18.63 -9.64 1.93
C VAL A 36 -19.72 -8.59 1.69
N GLU A 37 -19.98 -7.72 2.67
CA GLU A 37 -21.06 -6.73 2.63
C GLU A 37 -20.72 -5.49 1.78
N GLY A 38 -19.57 -5.50 1.10
CA GLY A 38 -19.01 -4.34 0.43
C GLY A 38 -18.47 -3.28 1.41
N ILE A 39 -17.91 -2.21 0.88
CA ILE A 39 -17.40 -1.08 1.67
C ILE A 39 -18.03 0.19 1.12
N VAL A 40 -18.31 1.16 1.99
CA VAL A 40 -18.88 2.46 1.62
C VAL A 40 -17.96 3.57 2.14
N ALA A 41 -17.70 4.57 1.30
CA ALA A 41 -16.92 5.76 1.61
C ALA A 41 -17.69 6.80 2.45
N CYS A 42 -16.98 7.84 2.87
CA CYS A 42 -17.50 8.87 3.80
C CYS A 42 -18.55 9.75 3.15
N ASP A 43 -18.41 9.95 1.85
CA ASP A 43 -19.36 10.66 1.00
C ASP A 43 -20.47 9.74 0.48
N GLY A 44 -20.56 8.50 0.96
CA GLY A 44 -21.54 7.51 0.53
C GLY A 44 -21.19 6.82 -0.79
N THR A 45 -20.03 7.11 -1.40
CA THR A 45 -19.60 6.41 -2.62
C THR A 45 -19.25 4.95 -2.32
N THR A 46 -19.58 4.06 -3.25
CA THR A 46 -19.20 2.65 -3.19
C THR A 46 -18.08 2.38 -4.19
N PRO A 47 -17.29 1.31 -3.99
CA PRO A 47 -16.49 0.72 -5.05
C PRO A 47 -17.36 0.47 -6.30
N ARG A 48 -16.73 0.44 -7.47
CA ARG A 48 -17.46 0.13 -8.70
C ARG A 48 -17.90 -1.33 -8.68
N ASP A 49 -19.06 -1.62 -9.27
CA ASP A 49 -19.56 -3.00 -9.39
C ASP A 49 -18.49 -3.91 -10.02
N GLY A 50 -18.18 -5.01 -9.32
CA GLY A 50 -17.17 -5.99 -9.74
C GLY A 50 -15.72 -5.68 -9.35
N GLU A 51 -15.47 -4.62 -8.59
CA GLU A 51 -14.15 -4.30 -8.04
C GLU A 51 -13.90 -5.10 -6.74
N ASP A 52 -12.86 -5.94 -6.75
CA ASP A 52 -12.46 -6.66 -5.55
C ASP A 52 -11.68 -5.71 -4.65
N VAL A 53 -12.30 -5.28 -3.55
CA VAL A 53 -11.66 -4.39 -2.58
C VAL A 53 -11.19 -5.16 -1.37
N TYR A 54 -9.96 -4.88 -0.95
CA TYR A 54 -9.34 -5.46 0.23
C TYR A 54 -8.99 -4.38 1.23
N LEU A 55 -9.01 -4.76 2.50
CA LEU A 55 -8.59 -3.95 3.63
C LEU A 55 -7.34 -4.59 4.23
N THR A 56 -6.36 -3.79 4.62
CA THR A 56 -5.32 -4.25 5.54
C THR A 56 -5.97 -4.57 6.89
N GLY A 57 -5.75 -5.77 7.39
CA GLY A 57 -6.28 -6.20 8.70
C GLY A 57 -5.36 -5.81 9.86
N ALA A 58 -4.07 -5.64 9.59
CA ALA A 58 -3.04 -5.28 10.55
C ALA A 58 -2.03 -4.30 9.93
N PRO A 59 -1.15 -3.64 10.72
CA PRO A 59 -0.15 -2.75 10.18
C PRO A 59 0.79 -3.50 9.24
N LEU A 60 0.98 -3.00 8.02
CA LEU A 60 2.01 -3.49 7.11
C LEU A 60 3.22 -2.56 7.17
N VAL A 61 4.29 -3.03 7.79
CA VAL A 61 5.52 -2.28 8.05
C VAL A 61 6.54 -2.59 6.97
N CYS A 62 6.93 -1.55 6.24
CA CYS A 62 8.03 -1.59 5.28
C CYS A 62 9.20 -0.76 5.82
N ARG A 63 10.35 -1.41 6.02
CA ARG A 63 11.61 -0.70 6.24
C ARG A 63 12.32 -0.49 4.92
N TRP A 64 12.89 0.70 4.74
CA TRP A 64 13.69 1.02 3.57
C TRP A 64 14.96 1.77 3.96
N GLN A 65 15.95 1.69 3.08
CA GLN A 65 17.28 2.28 3.28
C GLN A 65 17.62 3.20 2.12
N ASP A 66 18.29 4.31 2.42
CA ASP A 66 18.95 5.13 1.40
C ASP A 66 20.35 4.58 1.05
N ASP A 67 21.05 5.26 0.13
CA ASP A 67 22.40 4.86 -0.30
C ASP A 67 23.46 5.02 0.79
N GLN A 68 23.16 5.78 1.86
CA GLN A 68 24.01 5.95 3.04
C GLN A 68 23.69 4.94 4.15
N GLN A 69 22.79 3.99 3.89
CA GLN A 69 22.31 2.98 4.84
C GLN A 69 21.51 3.57 6.02
N ASN A 70 21.01 4.81 5.91
CA ASN A 70 20.06 5.34 6.87
C ASN A 70 18.75 4.55 6.76
N GLN A 71 18.17 4.17 7.89
CA GLN A 71 16.95 3.36 7.94
C GLN A 71 15.73 4.23 8.20
N PHE A 72 14.67 3.94 7.47
CA PHE A 72 13.38 4.61 7.54
C PHE A 72 12.25 3.57 7.50
N GLU A 73 11.08 3.98 7.94
CA GLU A 73 9.90 3.11 8.02
C GLU A 73 8.69 3.77 7.39
N VAL A 74 7.91 2.98 6.66
CA VAL A 74 6.56 3.34 6.22
C VAL A 74 5.60 2.29 6.77
N VAL A 75 4.59 2.76 7.50
CA VAL A 75 3.56 1.91 8.10
C VAL A 75 2.26 2.13 7.34
N VAL A 76 1.79 1.11 6.63
CA VAL A 76 0.43 1.11 6.09
C VAL A 76 -0.50 0.73 7.23
N THR A 77 -1.36 1.67 7.62
CA THR A 77 -2.31 1.48 8.74
C THR A 77 -3.30 0.35 8.46
N PRO A 78 -3.79 -0.37 9.49
CA PRO A 78 -4.99 -1.19 9.39
C PRO A 78 -6.18 -0.40 8.83
N GLY A 79 -7.05 -1.10 8.11
CA GLY A 79 -8.22 -0.55 7.44
C GLY A 79 -7.89 0.17 6.14
N PHE A 80 -6.65 0.19 5.67
CA PHE A 80 -6.31 0.78 4.38
C PHE A 80 -6.98 -0.01 3.24
N VAL A 81 -7.71 0.71 2.41
CA VAL A 81 -8.41 0.18 1.24
C VAL A 81 -7.44 0.11 0.07
N THR A 82 -7.24 -1.09 -0.45
CA THR A 82 -6.47 -1.34 -1.66
C THR A 82 -7.30 -2.14 -2.66
N ASP A 83 -7.23 -1.74 -3.92
CA ASP A 83 -7.98 -2.39 -4.99
C ASP A 83 -7.19 -3.57 -5.60
N LEU A 84 -5.90 -3.76 -5.27
CA LEU A 84 -4.96 -4.79 -5.76
C LEU A 84 -4.93 -4.99 -7.29
N THR A 85 -5.72 -4.22 -8.04
CA THR A 85 -6.16 -4.49 -9.41
C THR A 85 -6.05 -3.23 -10.29
N SER A 86 -5.56 -2.12 -9.74
CA SER A 86 -4.98 -0.97 -10.46
C SER A 86 -3.75 -1.32 -11.33
N VAL A 87 -3.56 -2.59 -11.67
CA VAL A 87 -2.66 -3.03 -12.73
C VAL A 87 -3.17 -2.45 -14.06
N PRO A 88 -2.38 -1.60 -14.76
CA PRO A 88 -2.74 -1.05 -16.06
C PRO A 88 -3.14 -2.18 -17.01
N ALA A 89 -4.16 -1.96 -17.84
CA ALA A 89 -4.72 -2.97 -18.76
C ALA A 89 -3.68 -3.84 -19.50
N PRO A 90 -2.53 -3.31 -19.97
CA PRO A 90 -1.49 -4.12 -20.63
C PRO A 90 -0.84 -5.21 -19.75
N LEU A 91 -0.89 -5.07 -18.42
CA LEU A 91 -0.24 -5.96 -17.46
C LEU A 91 -1.19 -6.98 -16.82
N ARG A 92 -2.50 -6.89 -17.09
CA ARG A 92 -3.53 -7.77 -16.49
C ARG A 92 -3.38 -9.25 -16.85
N GLY A 93 -2.67 -9.58 -17.92
CA GLY A 93 -2.37 -10.97 -18.31
C GLY A 93 -1.03 -11.51 -17.78
N LEU A 94 -0.13 -10.64 -17.31
CA LEU A 94 1.22 -11.01 -16.88
C LEU A 94 1.37 -11.14 -15.35
N ILE A 95 0.42 -10.54 -14.62
CA ILE A 95 0.45 -10.36 -13.18
C ILE A 95 -0.78 -11.03 -12.60
N SER A 96 -0.59 -12.18 -11.96
CA SER A 96 -1.63 -12.79 -11.11
C SER A 96 -2.03 -11.80 -10.01
N ARG A 97 -3.30 -11.80 -9.57
CA ARG A 97 -3.77 -10.91 -8.50
C ARG A 97 -3.04 -11.12 -7.17
N ALA A 98 -2.44 -12.30 -6.99
CA ALA A 98 -1.60 -12.65 -5.86
C ALA A 98 -0.23 -13.13 -6.35
N GLY A 99 0.83 -12.64 -5.72
CA GLY A 99 2.22 -12.99 -6.02
C GLY A 99 3.18 -12.29 -5.06
N PRO A 100 4.49 -12.54 -5.17
CA PRO A 100 5.50 -11.98 -4.27
C PRO A 100 5.62 -10.44 -4.30
N TRP A 101 4.87 -9.74 -5.16
CA TRP A 101 4.83 -8.27 -5.21
C TRP A 101 3.63 -7.68 -4.47
N LEU A 102 2.80 -8.51 -3.82
CA LEU A 102 1.52 -8.07 -3.26
C LEU A 102 1.71 -6.99 -2.20
N GLU A 103 2.59 -7.22 -1.22
CA GLU A 103 2.92 -6.25 -0.18
C GLU A 103 3.49 -4.95 -0.77
N ALA A 104 4.32 -5.06 -1.81
CA ALA A 104 4.89 -3.91 -2.51
C ALA A 104 3.82 -3.08 -3.24
N ALA A 105 2.80 -3.73 -3.82
CA ALA A 105 1.68 -3.06 -4.45
C ALA A 105 0.81 -2.32 -3.42
N ILE A 106 0.55 -2.94 -2.25
CA ILE A 106 -0.22 -2.32 -1.16
C ILE A 106 0.51 -1.09 -0.62
N LEU A 107 1.83 -1.20 -0.40
CA LEU A 107 2.68 -0.08 -0.01
C LEU A 107 2.61 1.07 -1.02
N HIS A 108 2.65 0.75 -2.32
CA HIS A 108 2.56 1.73 -3.40
C HIS A 108 1.20 2.45 -3.41
N ASP A 109 0.10 1.70 -3.35
CA ASP A 109 -1.26 2.25 -3.28
C ASP A 109 -1.43 3.20 -2.09
N TYR A 110 -0.88 2.82 -0.93
CA TYR A 110 -0.91 3.65 0.27
C TYR A 110 -0.15 4.96 0.07
N LEU A 111 1.10 4.88 -0.39
CA LEU A 111 1.92 6.06 -0.69
C LEU A 111 1.35 6.91 -1.83
N TYR A 112 0.44 6.39 -2.64
CA TYR A 112 -0.25 7.17 -3.67
C TYR A 112 -1.32 8.11 -3.11
N VAL A 113 -1.80 7.85 -1.89
CA VAL A 113 -2.85 8.64 -1.26
C VAL A 113 -2.44 9.29 0.06
N ALA A 114 -1.31 8.89 0.66
CA ALA A 114 -0.87 9.37 1.97
C ALA A 114 -0.65 10.90 2.04
N TRP A 115 -0.26 11.54 0.93
CA TRP A 115 -0.14 13.00 0.87
C TRP A 115 -1.44 13.75 1.21
N GLN A 116 -2.60 13.11 1.08
CA GLN A 116 -3.91 13.69 1.41
C GLN A 116 -4.12 13.84 2.92
N ASP A 117 -3.35 13.12 3.73
CA ASP A 117 -3.40 13.21 5.20
C ASP A 117 -2.44 14.27 5.75
N LEU A 118 -1.62 14.89 4.89
CA LEU A 118 -0.63 15.89 5.29
C LEU A 118 -1.22 17.30 5.14
N PRO A 119 -1.28 18.10 6.23
CA PRO A 119 -1.98 19.38 6.24
C PRO A 119 -1.36 20.37 5.25
N GLY A 120 -2.18 20.91 4.35
CA GLY A 120 -1.76 21.91 3.36
C GLY A 120 -0.85 21.35 2.24
N ARG A 121 -0.69 20.03 2.14
CA ARG A 121 0.11 19.39 1.10
C ARG A 121 -0.76 18.99 -0.10
N GLY A 122 -0.13 18.96 -1.27
CA GLY A 122 -0.72 18.42 -2.51
C GLY A 122 0.10 17.26 -3.06
N ALA A 123 -0.36 16.69 -4.16
CA ALA A 123 0.33 15.62 -4.87
C ALA A 123 1.67 16.11 -5.46
N LEU A 124 2.80 15.80 -4.82
CA LEU A 124 4.13 16.21 -5.27
C LEU A 124 4.76 15.16 -6.20
N PRO A 125 5.42 15.57 -7.31
CA PRO A 125 6.07 14.63 -8.21
C PRO A 125 7.16 13.76 -7.56
N ASP A 126 7.84 14.27 -6.53
CA ASP A 126 8.92 13.55 -5.84
C ASP A 126 8.40 12.48 -4.88
N ASP A 127 7.27 12.73 -4.20
CA ASP A 127 6.53 11.76 -3.39
C ASP A 127 6.10 10.55 -4.25
N ARG A 128 5.60 10.82 -5.47
CA ARG A 128 5.29 9.75 -6.46
C ARG A 128 6.54 8.96 -6.85
N ARG A 129 7.64 9.66 -7.16
CA ARG A 129 8.91 9.00 -7.52
C ARG A 129 9.46 8.16 -6.37
N PHE A 130 9.25 8.59 -5.13
CA PHE A 130 9.58 7.79 -3.96
C PHE A 130 8.71 6.53 -3.90
N ALA A 131 7.38 6.66 -4.01
CA ALA A 131 6.45 5.53 -4.03
C ALA A 131 6.83 4.48 -5.09
N ASP A 132 7.12 4.92 -6.32
CA ASP A 132 7.52 4.02 -7.41
C ASP A 132 8.87 3.33 -7.11
N ARG A 133 9.84 4.04 -6.52
CA ARG A 133 11.18 3.51 -6.22
C ARG A 133 11.17 2.52 -5.06
N VAL A 134 10.45 2.81 -3.98
CA VAL A 134 10.32 1.90 -2.84
C VAL A 134 9.57 0.63 -3.23
N MET A 135 8.56 0.73 -4.10
CA MET A 135 7.89 -0.44 -4.69
C MET A 135 8.88 -1.32 -5.46
N LEU A 136 9.75 -0.73 -6.29
CA LEU A 136 10.77 -1.47 -7.03
C LEU A 136 11.78 -2.17 -6.10
N ALA A 137 12.23 -1.48 -5.05
CA ALA A 137 13.13 -2.04 -4.05
C ALA A 137 12.48 -3.20 -3.27
N ALA A 138 11.21 -3.03 -2.85
CA ALA A 138 10.45 -4.05 -2.14
C ALA A 138 10.20 -5.29 -3.02
N MET A 139 9.83 -5.10 -4.30
CA MET A 139 9.71 -6.20 -5.26
C MET A 139 11.03 -6.96 -5.44
N ARG A 140 12.18 -6.25 -5.42
CA ARG A 140 13.50 -6.91 -5.50
C ARG A 140 13.74 -7.80 -4.27
N ALA A 141 13.43 -7.31 -3.07
CA ALA A 141 13.61 -8.08 -1.83
C ALA A 141 12.69 -9.29 -1.77
N ALA A 142 11.47 -9.18 -2.27
CA ALA A 142 10.53 -10.30 -2.37
C ALA A 142 10.85 -11.30 -3.51
N GLY A 143 12.02 -11.18 -4.16
CA GLY A 143 12.48 -12.13 -5.18
C GLY A 143 11.76 -11.99 -6.53
N VAL A 144 11.08 -10.87 -6.80
CA VAL A 144 10.44 -10.65 -8.10
C VAL A 144 11.51 -10.52 -9.18
N GLY A 145 11.41 -11.37 -10.21
CA GLY A 145 12.34 -11.42 -11.34
C GLY A 145 12.54 -10.06 -12.01
N VAL A 146 13.76 -9.81 -12.49
CA VAL A 146 14.22 -8.50 -13.00
C VAL A 146 13.28 -7.93 -14.07
N ILE A 147 12.95 -8.73 -15.08
CA ILE A 147 12.09 -8.30 -16.19
C ILE A 147 10.71 -7.86 -15.67
N ARG A 148 10.10 -8.67 -14.79
CA ARG A 148 8.75 -8.41 -14.26
C ARG A 148 8.72 -7.14 -13.42
N ARG A 149 9.65 -6.98 -12.47
CA ARG A 149 9.64 -5.79 -11.60
C ARG A 149 9.89 -4.50 -12.36
N PHE A 150 10.74 -4.51 -13.40
CA PHE A 150 10.97 -3.35 -14.25
C PHE A 150 9.79 -3.05 -15.17
N ALA A 151 9.08 -4.07 -15.67
CA ALA A 151 7.84 -3.88 -16.43
C ALA A 151 6.75 -3.22 -15.58
N ILE A 152 6.57 -3.69 -14.33
CA ILE A 152 5.64 -3.10 -13.36
C ILE A 152 6.04 -1.65 -13.05
N PHE A 153 7.31 -1.43 -12.71
CA PHE A 153 7.85 -0.10 -12.43
C PHE A 153 7.62 0.86 -13.61
N ALA A 154 7.96 0.47 -14.84
CA ALA A 154 7.73 1.30 -16.02
C ALA A 154 6.25 1.65 -16.20
N ALA A 155 5.35 0.69 -15.98
CA ALA A 155 3.91 0.92 -16.11
C ALA A 155 3.38 1.94 -15.10
N VAL A 156 3.76 1.84 -13.81
CA VAL A 156 3.33 2.84 -12.80
C VAL A 156 3.94 4.21 -13.07
N ARG A 157 5.17 4.27 -13.59
CA ARG A 157 5.82 5.54 -14.00
C ARG A 157 5.05 6.26 -15.10
N ILE A 158 4.62 5.52 -16.13
CA ILE A 158 3.94 6.04 -17.32
C ILE A 158 2.46 6.36 -17.02
N PHE A 159 1.72 5.41 -16.43
CA PHE A 159 0.27 5.48 -16.32
C PHE A 159 -0.25 5.95 -14.95
N GLY A 160 0.59 5.93 -13.90
CA GLY A 160 0.14 6.25 -12.54
C GLY A 160 -0.03 7.75 -12.24
N GLY A 161 0.41 8.64 -13.14
CA GLY A 161 0.38 10.09 -12.91
C GLY A 161 -1.02 10.67 -12.63
N PRO A 162 -2.04 10.38 -13.46
CA PRO A 162 -3.41 10.85 -13.21
C PRO A 162 -3.97 10.36 -11.87
N GLY A 163 -3.84 9.06 -11.58
CA GLY A 163 -4.34 8.47 -10.33
C GLY A 163 -3.71 9.09 -9.08
N TYR A 164 -2.41 9.38 -9.13
CA TYR A 164 -1.70 10.04 -8.02
C TYR A 164 -2.19 11.46 -7.73
N ARG A 165 -2.57 12.21 -8.76
CA ARG A 165 -3.02 13.61 -8.62
C ARG A 165 -4.49 13.74 -8.23
N THR A 166 -5.28 12.68 -8.39
CA THR A 166 -6.70 12.68 -8.06
C THR A 166 -6.88 12.25 -6.60
N ALA A 167 -7.39 13.16 -5.77
CA ALA A 167 -7.76 12.83 -4.41
C ALA A 167 -8.79 11.69 -4.39
N ARG A 168 -8.64 10.77 -3.43
CA ARG A 168 -9.53 9.62 -3.25
C ARG A 168 -10.29 9.83 -1.95
N ALA A 169 -11.62 9.97 -2.04
CA ALA A 169 -12.47 10.04 -0.85
C ALA A 169 -12.51 8.70 -0.09
N PHE A 170 -12.44 7.60 -0.85
CA PHE A 170 -12.47 6.24 -0.33
C PHE A 170 -11.05 5.69 -0.16
N ARG A 171 -10.51 5.73 1.07
CA ARG A 171 -9.14 5.29 1.40
C ARG A 171 -9.04 4.35 2.60
N PHE A 172 -10.00 4.42 3.52
CA PHE A 172 -9.99 3.64 4.75
C PHE A 172 -11.37 3.07 5.06
N GLY A 173 -11.38 1.83 5.58
CA GLY A 173 -12.54 1.21 6.20
C GLY A 173 -12.69 1.64 7.66
N ASP A 174 -13.84 1.28 8.25
CA ASP A 174 -14.18 1.59 9.64
C ASP A 174 -13.22 0.91 10.63
N ALA A 175 -12.25 1.64 11.18
CA ALA A 175 -11.30 1.07 12.15
C ALA A 175 -11.97 0.59 13.45
N THR A 176 -13.22 0.99 13.71
CA THR A 176 -14.02 0.48 14.84
C THR A 176 -14.80 -0.78 14.50
N ASP A 177 -14.74 -1.25 13.25
CA ASP A 177 -15.28 -2.55 12.87
C ASP A 177 -14.61 -3.64 13.73
N PRO A 178 -15.39 -4.40 14.52
CA PRO A 178 -14.82 -5.44 15.39
C PRO A 178 -13.91 -6.41 14.64
N ARG A 179 -14.18 -6.67 13.35
CA ARG A 179 -13.34 -7.53 12.52
C ARG A 179 -11.94 -6.96 12.37
N LEU A 180 -11.79 -5.67 12.08
CA LEU A 180 -10.49 -5.02 11.96
C LEU A 180 -9.77 -4.93 13.31
N VAL A 181 -10.51 -4.68 14.40
CA VAL A 181 -9.95 -4.70 15.77
C VAL A 181 -9.35 -6.07 16.10
N HIS A 182 -10.06 -7.16 15.79
CA HIS A 182 -9.55 -8.51 16.01
C HIS A 182 -8.38 -8.85 15.09
N LEU A 183 -8.42 -8.44 13.82
CA LEU A 183 -7.37 -8.72 12.85
C LEU A 183 -6.07 -7.96 13.16
N ALA A 184 -6.15 -6.80 13.80
CA ALA A 184 -4.97 -6.02 14.18
C ALA A 184 -4.05 -6.77 15.17
N ALA A 185 -4.61 -7.69 15.97
CA ALA A 185 -3.86 -8.55 16.90
C ALA A 185 -3.34 -9.85 16.26
N VAL A 186 -3.70 -10.14 15.00
CA VAL A 186 -3.29 -11.40 14.35
C VAL A 186 -1.78 -11.55 14.18
N PRO A 187 -0.99 -10.51 13.85
CA PRO A 187 0.46 -10.66 13.77
C PRO A 187 1.09 -11.24 15.04
N ASP A 188 0.66 -10.76 16.22
CA ASP A 188 1.13 -11.27 17.51
C ASP A 188 0.81 -12.76 17.72
N LEU A 189 -0.31 -13.23 17.16
CA LEU A 189 -0.72 -14.64 17.23
C LEU A 189 0.06 -15.55 16.27
N VAL A 190 0.62 -14.98 15.20
CA VAL A 190 1.33 -15.73 14.16
C VAL A 190 2.84 -15.77 14.41
N GLU A 191 3.42 -14.75 15.07
CA GLU A 191 4.84 -14.77 15.46
C GLU A 191 5.17 -15.87 16.49
N ASP A 192 4.18 -16.32 17.27
CA ASP A 192 4.28 -17.50 18.14
C ASP A 192 4.20 -18.84 17.38
N ALA A 193 3.86 -18.83 16.08
CA ALA A 193 3.81 -20.04 15.26
C ALA A 193 5.18 -20.32 14.60
N PRO A 194 5.65 -21.58 14.59
CA PRO A 194 6.91 -21.92 13.95
C PRO A 194 6.86 -21.57 12.46
N ARG A 195 7.84 -20.80 11.97
CA ARG A 195 8.02 -20.53 10.53
C ARG A 195 8.23 -21.86 9.81
N ILE A 196 7.30 -22.22 8.92
CA ILE A 196 7.43 -23.37 8.04
C ILE A 196 8.49 -22.99 6.99
N THR A 197 9.69 -23.56 7.11
CA THR A 197 10.79 -23.49 6.14
C THR A 197 10.53 -24.35 4.92
#